data_AF-A0AA42KSW0-F1
#
_entry.id   AF-A0AA42KSW0-F1
#
_cell.length_a   1.000
_cell.length_b   1.000
_cell.length_c   1.000
_cell.angle_alpha   90.00
_cell.angle_beta   90.00
_cell.angle_gamma   90.00
#
_symmetry.space_group_name_H-M   'P 1'
#
loop_
_entity.id
_entity.type
_entity.pdbx_description
1 polymer ?
#
loop_
_entity_poly.entity_id
_entity_poly.type
_entity_poly.pdbx_seq_one_letter_code
_entity_poly.pdbx_strand_id
1 'polypeptide(L)' 'MSLIHNERTKLLANNLDRLSTAFLAVGVLGNTFNFTPGSGLVVSFLGVTAWILPAIVLHLMARRVLGRLKP' A
#
# COMPACT_ATOMS: atom_id res chain seq x y z
N MET A 1 24.39 19.86 2.95
CA MET A 1 23.14 19.65 3.73
C MET A 1 22.05 18.85 2.99
N SER A 2 22.22 18.46 1.71
CA SER A 2 21.24 17.65 0.97
C SER A 2 21.26 16.16 1.30
N LEU A 3 22.38 15.62 1.81
CA LEU A 3 22.53 14.19 2.12
C LEU A 3 21.52 13.66 3.15
N ILE A 4 21.35 14.35 4.29
CA ILE A 4 20.39 13.97 5.34
C ILE A 4 18.95 14.05 4.82
N HIS A 5 18.66 15.04 3.96
CA HIS A 5 17.35 15.17 3.35
C HIS A 5 17.06 14.00 2.39
N ASN A 6 18.04 13.60 1.57
CA ASN A 6 17.91 12.47 0.67
C ASN A 6 17.77 11.12 1.41
N GLU A 7 18.48 10.91 2.51
CA GLU A 7 18.29 9.72 3.34
C GLU A 7 16.91 9.65 3.97
N ARG A 8 16.39 10.77 4.51
CA ARG A 8 15.03 10.82 5.05
C ARG A 8 13.98 10.53 3.97
N THR A 9 14.17 11.05 2.76
CA THR A 9 13.30 10.78 1.61
C THR A 9 13.34 9.30 1.21
N LYS A 10 14.51 8.66 1.22
CA LYS A 10 14.65 7.21 0.97
C LYS A 10 13.98 6.38 2.05
N LEU A 11 14.18 6.71 3.34
CA LEU A 11 13.54 6.02 4.45
C LEU A 11 12.01 6.15 4.40
N LEU A 12 11.48 7.33 4.08
CA LEU A 12 10.05 7.53 3.91
C LEU A 12 9.48 6.70 2.76
N ALA A 13 10.14 6.68 1.60
CA ALA A 13 9.71 5.84 0.48
C ALA A 13 9.68 4.36 0.84
N ASN A 14 10.73 3.87 1.52
CA ASN A 14 10.81 2.48 1.98
C ASN A 14 9.71 2.15 3.00
N ASN A 15 9.41 3.07 3.92
CA ASN A 15 8.33 2.86 4.90
C ASN A 15 6.95 2.86 4.24
N LEU A 16 6.68 3.73 3.26
CA LEU A 16 5.42 3.70 2.51
C LEU A 16 5.26 2.40 1.71
N ASP A 17 6.33 1.91 1.11
CA ASP A 17 6.30 0.65 0.36
C ASP A 17 6.04 -0.57 1.27
N ARG A 18 6.68 -0.59 2.44
CA ARG A 18 6.40 -1.59 3.48
C ARG A 18 4.98 -1.50 4.03
N LEU A 19 4.44 -0.30 4.19
CA LEU A 19 3.04 -0.12 4.58
C LEU A 19 2.09 -0.63 3.50
N SER A 20 2.37 -0.37 2.23
CA SER A 20 1.57 -0.88 1.10
C SER A 20 1.54 -2.42 1.09
N THR A 21 2.69 -3.06 1.24
CA THR A 21 2.77 -4.53 1.29
C THR A 21 2.10 -5.11 2.54
N ALA A 22 2.21 -4.45 3.70
CA ALA A 22 1.47 -4.82 4.90
C ALA A 22 -0.05 -4.68 4.73
N PHE A 23 -0.53 -3.60 4.11
CA PHE A 23 -1.94 -3.43 3.78
C PHE A 23 -2.44 -4.53 2.84
N LEU A 24 -1.67 -4.87 1.82
CA LEU A 24 -1.99 -5.98 0.92
C LEU A 24 -2.06 -7.31 1.67
N ALA A 25 -1.07 -7.62 2.52
CA ALA A 25 -1.01 -8.86 3.30
C ALA A 25 -2.18 -8.97 4.28
N VAL A 26 -2.47 -7.91 5.04
CA VAL A 26 -3.61 -7.84 5.96
C VAL A 26 -4.94 -7.94 5.19
N GLY A 27 -5.02 -7.33 4.00
CA GLY A 27 -6.20 -7.42 3.14
C GLY A 27 -6.48 -8.82 2.64
N VAL A 28 -5.45 -9.51 2.15
CA VAL A 28 -5.55 -10.89 1.68
C VAL A 28 -5.94 -11.81 2.84
N LEU A 29 -5.29 -11.67 4.00
CA LEU A 29 -5.64 -12.45 5.19
C LEU A 29 -7.06 -12.15 5.65
N GLY A 30 -7.43 -10.88 5.83
CA GLY A 30 -8.76 -10.46 6.28
C GLY A 30 -9.90 -10.89 5.37
N ASN A 31 -9.71 -10.87 4.04
CA ASN A 31 -10.68 -11.39 3.08
C ASN A 31 -10.75 -12.92 3.09
N THR A 32 -9.62 -13.62 3.29
CA THR A 32 -9.61 -15.08 3.42
C THR A 32 -10.41 -15.55 4.64
N PHE A 33 -10.44 -14.77 5.72
CA PHE A 33 -11.26 -15.08 6.90
C PHE A 33 -12.74 -14.68 6.75
N ASN A 34 -13.11 -13.86 5.76
CA ASN A 34 -14.48 -13.42 5.47
C ASN A 34 -15.17 -14.27 4.39
N PHE A 35 -14.79 -15.55 4.25
CA PHE A 35 -15.56 -16.51 3.44
C PHE A 35 -16.85 -16.89 4.18
N THR A 36 -17.81 -15.97 4.27
CA THR A 36 -19.19 -16.28 4.62
C THR A 36 -19.86 -16.90 3.39
N PRO A 37 -20.28 -18.18 3.42
CA PRO A 37 -21.01 -18.78 2.31
C PRO A 37 -22.34 -18.03 2.14
N GLY A 38 -22.55 -17.36 0.99
CA GLY A 38 -23.79 -16.64 0.68
C GLY A 38 -23.66 -15.13 0.49
N SER A 39 -22.49 -14.52 0.75
CA SER A 39 -22.22 -13.15 0.32
C SER A 39 -22.03 -13.12 -1.19
N GLY A 40 -22.89 -12.38 -1.91
CA GLY A 40 -22.84 -12.32 -3.37
C GLY A 40 -21.48 -11.81 -3.87
N LEU A 41 -21.02 -12.35 -5.01
CA LEU A 41 -19.75 -12.02 -5.69
C LEU A 41 -19.41 -10.52 -5.70
N VAL A 42 -20.43 -9.66 -5.81
CA VAL A 42 -20.30 -8.19 -5.83
C VAL A 42 -19.72 -7.64 -4.53
N VAL A 43 -20.12 -8.17 -3.36
CA VAL A 43 -19.64 -7.72 -2.05
C VAL A 43 -18.18 -8.09 -1.85
N SER A 44 -17.78 -9.31 -2.24
CA SER A 44 -16.39 -9.75 -2.21
C SER A 44 -15.52 -8.93 -3.16
N PHE A 45 -16.01 -8.61 -4.36
CA PHE A 45 -15.29 -7.75 -5.31
C PHE A 45 -15.11 -6.31 -4.78
N LEU A 46 -16.15 -5.74 -4.14
CA LEU A 46 -16.07 -4.43 -3.49
C LEU A 46 -15.07 -4.45 -2.33
N GLY A 47 -15.04 -5.50 -1.51
CA GLY A 47 -14.07 -5.66 -0.43
C GLY A 47 -12.63 -5.71 -0.92
N VAL A 48 -12.35 -6.51 -1.96
CA VAL A 48 -11.01 -6.62 -2.55
C VAL A 48 -10.58 -5.32 -3.22
N THR A 49 -11.45 -4.68 -4.00
CA THR A 49 -11.13 -3.41 -4.68
C THR A 49 -10.92 -2.27 -3.69
N ALA A 50 -11.73 -2.18 -2.63
CA ALA A 50 -11.56 -1.21 -1.56
C ALA A 50 -10.21 -1.38 -0.81
N TRP A 51 -9.63 -2.59 -0.81
CA TRP A 51 -8.37 -2.87 -0.14
C TRP A 51 -7.13 -2.73 -1.02
N ILE A 52 -7.26 -3.06 -2.31
CA ILE A 52 -6.16 -2.92 -3.29
C ILE A 52 -5.92 -1.45 -3.64
N LEU A 53 -6.97 -0.63 -3.73
CA LEU A 53 -6.85 0.79 -4.08
C LEU A 53 -5.90 1.57 -3.13
N PRO A 54 -6.05 1.51 -1.80
CA PRO A 54 -5.12 2.15 -0.86
C PRO A 54 -3.67 1.67 -1.02
N ALA A 55 -3.45 0.36 -1.19
CA ALA A 55 -2.11 -0.19 -1.38
C ALA A 55 -1.44 0.39 -2.63
N ILE A 56 -2.16 0.43 -3.76
CA ILE A 56 -1.66 1.04 -5.01
C ILE A 56 -1.33 2.52 -4.80
N VAL A 57 -2.18 3.28 -4.12
CA VAL A 57 -1.96 4.70 -3.83
C VAL A 57 -0.70 4.89 -2.98
N LEU A 58 -0.53 4.11 -1.90
CA LEU A 58 0.68 4.18 -1.07
C LEU A 58 1.95 3.83 -1.86
N HIS A 59 1.91 2.81 -2.71
CA HIS A 59 3.04 2.42 -3.53
C HIS A 59 3.39 3.48 -4.59
N LEU A 60 2.40 4.12 -5.21
CA LEU A 60 2.61 5.25 -6.12
C LEU A 60 3.17 6.48 -5.40
N MET A 61 2.73 6.74 -4.17
CA MET A 61 3.28 7.80 -3.34
C MET A 61 4.74 7.51 -2.96
N ALA A 62 5.10 6.27 -2.62
CA ALA A 62 6.50 5.88 -2.41
C ALA A 62 7.37 6.17 -3.63
N ARG A 63 6.89 5.81 -4.83
CA ARG A 63 7.59 6.12 -6.10
C ARG A 63 7.74 7.62 -6.34
N ARG A 64 6.71 8.42 -6.08
CA ARG A 64 6.80 9.88 -6.20
C ARG A 64 7.76 10.49 -5.19
N VAL A 65 7.82 9.96 -3.97
CA VAL A 65 8.77 10.42 -2.94
C VAL A 65 10.21 10.16 -3.37
N LEU A 66 10.51 9.01 -3.98
CA LEU A 66 11.82 8.73 -4.58
C LEU A 66 12.16 9.69 -5.73
N GLY A 67 11.18 10.08 -6.54
CA GLY A 67 11.38 11.07 -7.61
C GLY A 67 11.77 12.48 -7.14
N ARG A 68 11.65 12.79 -5.84
CA ARG A 68 12.02 14.10 -5.26
C ARG A 68 13.46 14.19 -4.77
N LEU A 69 14.28 13.16 -5.01
CA LEU A 69 15.71 13.16 -4.72
C LEU A 69 16.41 14.32 -5.46
N LYS A 70 17.08 15.19 -4.71
CA LYS A 70 17.88 16.31 -5.26
C LYS A 70 19.34 15.85 -5.42
N PRO A 71 20.03 16.24 -6.51
CA PRO A 71 21.45 15.95 -6.70
C PRO A 71 22.31 16.55 -5.58
#